data_AF-A0A134CM56-F1
#
_entry.id   AF-A0A134CM56-F1
#
_cell.length_a   1.000
_cell.length_b   1.000
_cell.length_c   1.000
_cell.angle_alpha   90.00
_cell.angle_beta   90.00
_cell.angle_gamma   90.00
#
_symmetry.space_group_name_H-M   'P 1'
#
loop_
_entity.id
_entity.type
_entity.pdbx_description
1 polymer ?
#
loop_
_entity_poly.entity_id
_entity_poly.type
_entity_poly.pdbx_seq_one_letter_code
_entity_poly.pdbx_strand_id
1 'polypeptide(L)'
;MKYSTSWTEKLLSWFADHRRDFPWRAESPRNPYDVWVSEIMLQQTRTETVKPYFERWKEIFPTIQALANADESEVLHAWQGLGYYSRARHLHEGAQMVMSCYDGKLPETRKEIMTIPGIGDYTAGAILSLAYGKREAAIDGNVLRVYARLYGIHDDVLKTSGRRKIAEKVKETLPLYAGDFNEALMDFASEICLPKHLRCGECPLKADCTALAQNEIDILPYRTPKKKQKTYEAICAVVIKQGKVLFHKRPDKGMLASMWECPMILGTSVTGARRELETYLQGKAEEKIWEHTHIFTHRIWRMKAYLFSKITVPPGEYAWFSPEEYKKIPLAGPHGKLAAVIEKYVE
;
A
#
# COMPACT_ATOMS: atom_id res chain seq x y z
N MET A 1 -28.16 -39.27 -10.31
CA MET A 1 -26.81 -38.75 -10.00
C MET A 1 -26.97 -37.34 -9.44
N LYS A 2 -26.69 -37.10 -8.16
CA LYS A 2 -26.65 -35.73 -7.62
C LYS A 2 -25.34 -35.12 -8.11
N TYR A 3 -25.39 -34.17 -9.04
CA TYR A 3 -24.22 -33.38 -9.41
C TYR A 3 -23.76 -32.64 -8.15
N SER A 4 -22.63 -33.06 -7.57
CA SER A 4 -22.05 -32.35 -6.44
C SER A 4 -21.52 -31.02 -6.96
N THR A 5 -22.17 -29.91 -6.58
CA THR A 5 -21.71 -28.54 -6.89
C THR A 5 -20.26 -28.37 -6.45
N SER A 6 -19.41 -27.90 -7.38
CA SER A 6 -18.01 -27.64 -7.10
C SER A 6 -17.86 -26.51 -6.07
N TRP A 7 -16.73 -26.46 -5.36
CA TRP A 7 -16.49 -25.40 -4.38
C TRP A 7 -16.44 -24.01 -5.04
N THR A 8 -16.01 -23.91 -6.30
CA THR A 8 -15.94 -22.65 -7.05
C THR A 8 -17.35 -22.10 -7.33
N GLU A 9 -18.30 -22.96 -7.69
CA GLU A 9 -19.72 -22.60 -7.83
C GLU A 9 -20.34 -22.18 -6.49
N LYS A 10 -20.02 -22.87 -5.38
CA LYS A 10 -20.46 -22.46 -4.03
C LYS A 10 -19.93 -21.08 -3.66
N LEU A 11 -18.67 -20.79 -3.99
CA LEU A 11 -18.06 -19.48 -3.76
C LEU A 11 -18.73 -18.38 -4.60
N LEU A 12 -18.98 -18.63 -5.88
CA LEU A 12 -19.64 -17.66 -6.76
C LEU A 12 -21.08 -17.41 -6.33
N SER A 13 -21.81 -18.45 -5.92
CA SER A 13 -23.16 -18.30 -5.35
C SER A 13 -23.14 -17.44 -4.09
N TRP A 14 -22.19 -17.69 -3.18
CA TRP A 14 -22.03 -16.85 -1.99
C TRP A 14 -21.72 -15.39 -2.36
N PHE A 15 -20.84 -15.17 -3.35
CA PHE A 15 -20.48 -13.83 -3.79
C PHE A 15 -21.66 -13.07 -4.40
N ALA A 16 -22.55 -13.73 -5.15
CA ALA A 16 -23.75 -13.08 -5.69
C ALA A 16 -24.61 -12.43 -4.58
N ASP A 17 -24.71 -13.07 -3.41
CA ASP A 17 -25.52 -12.59 -2.28
C ASP A 17 -24.75 -11.65 -1.33
N HIS A 18 -23.41 -11.70 -1.32
CA HIS A 18 -22.57 -11.02 -0.33
C HIS A 18 -21.55 -10.04 -0.94
N ARG A 19 -21.61 -9.79 -2.25
CA ARG A 19 -20.71 -8.87 -2.95
C ARG A 19 -20.78 -7.49 -2.30
N ARG A 20 -19.61 -6.95 -1.97
CA ARG A 20 -19.51 -5.62 -1.37
C ARG A 20 -19.42 -4.54 -2.45
N ASP A 21 -20.12 -3.45 -2.18
CA ASP A 21 -20.11 -2.27 -3.05
C ASP A 21 -18.95 -1.35 -2.71
N PHE A 22 -18.14 -1.05 -3.73
CA PHE A 22 -17.02 -0.11 -3.66
C PHE A 22 -17.05 0.84 -4.85
N PRO A 23 -16.52 2.08 -4.73
CA PRO A 23 -16.53 3.05 -5.83
C PRO A 23 -15.92 2.50 -7.12
N TRP A 24 -14.81 1.77 -7.04
CA TRP A 24 -14.12 1.15 -8.18
C TRP A 24 -14.82 -0.12 -8.74
N ARG A 25 -15.96 -0.52 -8.18
CA ARG A 25 -16.79 -1.65 -8.65
C ARG A 25 -18.12 -1.20 -9.28
N ALA A 26 -18.39 0.10 -9.31
CA ALA A 26 -19.71 0.66 -9.63
C ALA A 26 -20.09 0.52 -11.11
N GLU A 27 -19.13 0.64 -12.02
CA GLU A 27 -19.39 0.60 -13.47
C GLU A 27 -19.39 -0.83 -14.04
N SER A 28 -20.15 -1.05 -15.11
CA SER A 28 -20.16 -2.29 -15.89
C SER A 28 -20.31 -1.98 -17.40
N PRO A 29 -19.36 -2.36 -18.26
CA PRO A 29 -18.06 -2.96 -17.92
C PRO A 29 -17.19 -2.00 -17.09
N ARG A 30 -16.26 -2.56 -16.32
CA ARG A 30 -15.40 -1.74 -15.46
C ARG A 30 -14.37 -0.98 -16.27
N ASN A 31 -14.13 0.26 -15.88
CA ASN A 31 -13.03 1.05 -16.41
C ASN A 31 -11.67 0.44 -15.99
N PRO A 32 -10.78 0.07 -16.94
CA PRO A 32 -9.45 -0.46 -16.64
C PRO A 32 -8.58 0.47 -15.79
N TYR A 33 -8.72 1.79 -15.95
CA TYR A 33 -8.01 2.77 -15.14
C TYR A 33 -8.43 2.70 -13.67
N ASP A 34 -9.72 2.58 -13.41
CA ASP A 34 -10.28 2.56 -12.07
C ASP A 34 -9.86 1.29 -11.33
N VAL A 35 -9.92 0.14 -12.02
CA VAL A 35 -9.38 -1.12 -11.51
C VAL A 35 -7.88 -0.99 -11.22
N TRP A 36 -7.09 -0.43 -12.14
CA TRP A 36 -5.66 -0.28 -11.93
C TRP A 36 -5.35 0.58 -10.71
N VAL A 37 -5.94 1.77 -10.59
CA VAL A 37 -5.73 2.68 -9.46
C VAL A 37 -6.15 2.02 -8.15
N SER A 38 -7.34 1.42 -8.10
CA SER A 38 -7.83 0.77 -6.86
C SER A 38 -6.94 -0.37 -6.43
N GLU A 39 -6.50 -1.22 -7.37
CA GLU A 39 -5.62 -2.35 -7.08
C GLU A 39 -4.25 -1.90 -6.57
N ILE A 40 -3.69 -0.81 -7.10
CA ILE A 40 -2.45 -0.24 -6.56
C ILE A 40 -2.67 0.32 -5.15
N MET A 41 -3.77 1.03 -4.90
CA MET A 41 -4.11 1.58 -3.58
C MET A 41 -4.32 0.47 -2.53
N LEU A 42 -4.99 -0.62 -2.89
CA LEU A 42 -5.29 -1.76 -2.02
C LEU A 42 -4.06 -2.59 -1.62
N GLN A 43 -2.91 -2.41 -2.28
CA GLN A 43 -1.67 -3.08 -1.89
C GLN A 43 -1.28 -2.72 -0.44
N GLN A 44 -1.45 -3.67 0.48
CA GLN A 44 -1.13 -3.50 1.91
C GLN A 44 -1.90 -2.34 2.60
N THR A 45 -3.06 -1.95 2.06
CA THR A 45 -3.94 -0.93 2.64
C THR A 45 -5.35 -1.50 2.77
N ARG A 46 -6.06 -1.17 3.86
CA ARG A 46 -7.42 -1.68 4.09
C ARG A 46 -8.43 -0.99 3.18
N THR A 47 -9.43 -1.73 2.74
CA THR A 47 -10.47 -1.24 1.83
C THR A 47 -11.17 0.03 2.32
N GLU A 48 -11.56 0.09 3.60
CA GLU A 48 -12.20 1.27 4.20
C GLU A 48 -11.29 2.51 4.20
N THR A 49 -9.98 2.31 4.29
CA THR A 49 -9.02 3.42 4.16
C THR A 49 -8.92 3.88 2.71
N VAL A 50 -9.03 2.99 1.73
CA VAL A 50 -8.87 3.31 0.31
C VAL A 50 -10.04 4.09 -0.26
N LYS A 51 -11.30 3.78 0.13
CA LYS A 51 -12.53 4.43 -0.37
C LYS A 51 -12.41 5.96 -0.55
N PRO A 52 -12.16 6.75 0.51
CA PRO A 52 -12.12 8.21 0.37
C PRO A 52 -10.88 8.71 -0.40
N TYR A 53 -9.81 7.91 -0.51
CA TYR A 53 -8.66 8.27 -1.33
C TYR A 53 -8.93 8.04 -2.81
N PHE A 54 -9.58 6.93 -3.15
CA PHE A 54 -9.95 6.64 -4.53
C PHE A 54 -10.92 7.70 -5.08
N GLU A 55 -11.92 8.10 -4.29
CA GLU A 55 -12.88 9.14 -4.67
C GLU A 55 -12.17 10.47 -4.97
N ARG A 56 -11.38 10.99 -4.02
CA ARG A 56 -10.58 12.22 -4.25
C ARG A 56 -9.59 12.09 -5.39
N TRP A 57 -8.98 10.91 -5.55
CA TRP A 57 -8.06 10.65 -6.66
C TRP A 57 -8.77 10.77 -8.00
N LYS A 58 -10.00 10.26 -8.12
CA LYS A 58 -10.81 10.36 -9.33
C LYS A 58 -11.32 11.77 -9.61
N GLU A 59 -11.49 12.60 -8.59
CA GLU A 59 -11.78 14.03 -8.77
C GLU A 59 -10.59 14.79 -9.37
N ILE A 60 -9.38 14.50 -8.90
CA ILE A 60 -8.15 15.20 -9.34
C ILE A 60 -7.62 14.61 -10.66
N PHE A 61 -7.59 13.28 -10.77
CA PHE A 61 -7.06 12.51 -11.89
C PHE A 61 -8.14 11.58 -12.45
N PRO A 62 -9.15 12.10 -13.18
CA PRO A 62 -10.25 11.29 -13.67
C PRO A 62 -9.84 10.26 -14.74
N THR A 63 -8.72 10.48 -15.43
CA THR A 63 -8.24 9.66 -16.56
C THR A 63 -6.74 9.37 -16.48
N ILE A 64 -6.27 8.37 -17.23
CA ILE A 64 -4.84 8.07 -17.41
C ILE A 64 -4.10 9.32 -17.92
N GLN A 65 -4.69 10.05 -18.87
CA GLN A 65 -4.10 11.28 -19.41
C GLN A 65 -3.94 12.36 -18.34
N ALA A 66 -4.95 12.57 -17.50
CA ALA A 66 -4.90 13.55 -16.42
C ALA A 66 -3.80 13.21 -15.42
N LEU A 67 -3.68 11.93 -15.05
CA LEU A 67 -2.60 11.47 -14.19
C LEU A 67 -1.22 11.63 -14.85
N ALA A 68 -1.08 11.28 -16.13
CA ALA A 68 0.19 11.32 -16.85
C ALA A 68 0.75 12.75 -17.02
N ASN A 69 -0.14 13.75 -17.09
CA ASN A 69 0.21 15.16 -17.25
C ASN A 69 0.47 15.90 -15.93
N ALA A 70 0.20 15.27 -14.79
CA ALA A 70 0.33 15.89 -13.48
C ALA A 70 1.80 16.03 -13.06
N ASP A 71 2.09 17.01 -12.19
CA ASP A 71 3.40 17.08 -11.57
C ASP A 71 3.54 15.97 -10.51
N GLU A 72 4.74 15.38 -10.38
CA GLU A 72 4.98 14.32 -9.38
C GLU A 72 4.58 14.77 -7.96
N SER A 73 4.80 16.04 -7.62
CA SER A 73 4.42 16.60 -6.31
C SER A 73 2.92 16.54 -6.06
N GLU A 74 2.09 16.79 -7.08
CA GLU A 74 0.63 16.73 -6.97
C GLU A 74 0.17 15.28 -6.77
N VAL A 75 0.74 14.34 -7.52
CA VAL A 75 0.49 12.90 -7.39
C VAL A 75 0.84 12.41 -5.98
N LEU A 76 2.02 12.78 -5.47
CA LEU A 76 2.46 12.39 -4.13
C LEU A 76 1.61 13.02 -3.03
N HIS A 77 1.16 14.26 -3.23
CA HIS A 77 0.27 14.94 -2.30
C HIS A 77 -1.10 14.27 -2.25
N ALA A 78 -1.70 13.92 -3.40
CA ALA A 78 -2.95 13.17 -3.46
C ALA A 78 -2.84 11.78 -2.80
N TRP A 79 -1.64 11.17 -2.82
CA TRP A 79 -1.35 9.88 -2.17
C TRP A 79 -1.00 10.00 -0.67
N GLN A 80 -0.84 11.23 -0.15
CA GLN A 80 -0.32 11.47 1.19
C GLN A 80 -1.18 10.80 2.26
N GLY A 81 -0.56 9.93 3.05
CA GLY A 81 -1.23 9.18 4.11
C GLY A 81 -1.51 7.71 3.79
N LEU A 82 -1.54 7.30 2.50
CA LEU A 82 -1.66 5.88 2.12
C LEU A 82 -0.36 5.08 2.35
N GLY A 83 0.77 5.77 2.46
CA GLY A 83 2.08 5.13 2.60
C GLY A 83 2.54 4.41 1.32
N TYR A 84 3.75 3.82 1.37
CA TYR A 84 4.38 3.17 0.20
C TYR A 84 4.36 4.04 -1.06
N TYR A 85 4.90 5.26 -0.96
CA TYR A 85 4.85 6.28 -2.02
C TYR A 85 5.49 5.89 -3.35
N SER A 86 6.34 4.85 -3.39
CA SER A 86 6.81 4.26 -4.64
C SER A 86 5.66 3.75 -5.51
N ARG A 87 4.52 3.35 -4.91
CA ARG A 87 3.32 2.94 -5.64
C ARG A 87 2.75 4.10 -6.47
N ALA A 88 2.63 5.28 -5.87
CA ALA A 88 2.14 6.48 -6.55
C ALA A 88 3.08 6.88 -7.71
N ARG A 89 4.39 6.81 -7.49
CA ARG A 89 5.40 7.08 -8.53
C ARG A 89 5.30 6.11 -9.69
N HIS A 90 5.32 4.81 -9.41
CA HIS A 90 5.19 3.81 -10.47
C HIS A 90 3.84 3.91 -11.19
N LEU A 91 2.75 4.26 -10.49
CA LEU A 91 1.45 4.50 -11.10
C LEU A 91 1.50 5.71 -12.06
N HIS A 92 2.19 6.79 -11.67
CA HIS A 92 2.40 7.97 -12.50
C HIS A 92 3.32 7.69 -13.72
N GLU A 93 4.50 7.10 -13.49
CA GLU A 93 5.41 6.64 -14.55
C GLU A 93 4.70 5.68 -15.51
N GLY A 94 3.89 4.78 -14.96
CA GLY A 94 3.06 3.87 -15.74
C GLY A 94 2.03 4.61 -16.58
N ALA A 95 1.38 5.65 -16.06
CA ALA A 95 0.40 6.42 -16.81
C ALA A 95 1.05 7.14 -17.99
N GLN A 96 2.25 7.72 -17.78
CA GLN A 96 3.07 8.32 -18.83
C GLN A 96 3.49 7.31 -19.89
N MET A 97 3.89 6.10 -19.48
CA MET A 97 4.18 5.00 -20.40
C MET A 97 2.94 4.58 -21.19
N VAL A 98 1.77 4.49 -20.56
CA VAL A 98 0.52 4.12 -21.24
C VAL A 98 0.14 5.17 -22.29
N MET A 99 0.32 6.46 -21.98
CA MET A 99 0.09 7.52 -22.96
C MET A 99 1.06 7.44 -24.14
N SER A 100 2.36 7.25 -23.88
CA SER A 100 3.38 7.29 -24.93
C SER A 100 3.48 6.01 -25.78
N CYS A 101 3.26 4.84 -25.18
CA CYS A 101 3.45 3.55 -25.85
C CYS A 101 2.15 2.87 -26.27
N TYR A 102 1.00 3.23 -25.66
CA TYR A 102 -0.27 2.53 -25.84
C TYR A 102 -1.47 3.46 -26.10
N ASP A 103 -1.21 4.71 -26.51
CA ASP A 103 -2.25 5.69 -26.89
C ASP A 103 -3.33 5.87 -25.79
N GLY A 104 -2.88 5.89 -24.54
CA GLY A 104 -3.75 6.08 -23.38
C GLY A 104 -4.61 4.88 -23.00
N LYS A 105 -4.40 3.71 -23.60
CA LYS A 105 -5.16 2.48 -23.31
C LYS A 105 -4.27 1.44 -22.63
N LEU A 106 -4.74 0.84 -21.54
CA LEU A 106 -4.02 -0.28 -20.92
C LEU A 106 -4.03 -1.48 -21.87
N PRO A 107 -2.88 -2.13 -22.12
CA PRO A 107 -2.82 -3.29 -23.01
C PRO A 107 -3.56 -4.50 -22.40
N GLU A 108 -4.15 -5.31 -23.27
CA GLU A 108 -5.00 -6.45 -22.88
C GLU A 108 -4.27 -7.79 -22.81
N THR A 109 -2.94 -7.79 -22.95
CA THR A 109 -2.13 -9.00 -22.81
C THR A 109 -1.29 -8.96 -21.55
N ARG A 110 -1.12 -10.11 -20.89
CA ARG A 110 -0.24 -10.20 -19.70
C ARG A 110 1.17 -9.71 -19.99
N LYS A 111 1.73 -10.11 -21.13
CA LYS A 111 3.11 -9.78 -21.50
C LYS A 111 3.31 -8.26 -21.54
N GLU A 112 2.38 -7.54 -22.16
CA GLU A 112 2.47 -6.09 -22.31
C GLU A 112 2.10 -5.36 -21.02
N ILE A 113 1.01 -5.73 -20.35
CA ILE A 113 0.56 -5.00 -19.15
C ILE A 113 1.57 -5.09 -18.00
N MET A 114 2.31 -6.19 -17.90
CA MET A 114 3.38 -6.35 -16.91
C MET A 114 4.64 -5.53 -17.19
N THR A 115 4.75 -4.91 -18.37
CA THR A 115 5.85 -3.96 -18.65
C THR A 115 5.63 -2.61 -18.00
N ILE A 116 4.38 -2.30 -17.62
CA ILE A 116 4.02 -1.01 -17.02
C ILE A 116 4.54 -0.98 -15.58
N PRO A 117 5.28 0.08 -15.18
CA PRO A 117 5.76 0.25 -13.81
C PRO A 117 4.67 0.02 -12.75
N GLY A 118 5.01 -0.76 -11.73
CA GLY A 118 4.10 -1.06 -10.62
C GLY A 118 3.07 -2.15 -10.90
N ILE A 119 2.92 -2.64 -12.13
CA ILE A 119 2.05 -3.77 -12.46
C ILE A 119 2.83 -5.09 -12.38
N GLY A 120 2.66 -5.80 -11.26
CA GLY A 120 3.15 -7.17 -11.09
C GLY A 120 2.12 -8.24 -11.46
N ASP A 121 2.47 -9.51 -11.25
CA ASP A 121 1.62 -10.69 -11.56
C ASP A 121 0.17 -10.54 -11.06
N TYR A 122 0.02 -10.14 -9.79
CA TYR A 122 -1.29 -9.94 -9.16
C TYR A 122 -2.11 -8.88 -9.90
N THR A 123 -1.55 -7.67 -10.05
CA THR A 123 -2.25 -6.52 -10.63
C THR A 123 -2.56 -6.76 -12.11
N ALA A 124 -1.68 -7.41 -12.86
CA ALA A 124 -1.95 -7.84 -14.22
C ALA A 124 -3.17 -8.78 -14.28
N GLY A 125 -3.20 -9.81 -13.42
CA GLY A 125 -4.35 -10.72 -13.32
C GLY A 125 -5.65 -10.02 -12.95
N ALA A 126 -5.59 -9.07 -12.01
CA ALA A 126 -6.75 -8.30 -11.57
C ALA A 126 -7.29 -7.42 -12.71
N ILE A 127 -6.47 -6.60 -13.38
CA ILE A 127 -6.92 -5.74 -14.48
C ILE A 127 -7.49 -6.57 -15.63
N LEU A 128 -6.75 -7.59 -16.07
CA LEU A 128 -7.15 -8.42 -17.21
C LEU A 128 -8.46 -9.17 -16.95
N SER A 129 -8.68 -9.67 -15.73
CA SER A 129 -9.90 -10.41 -15.40
C SER A 129 -11.08 -9.50 -15.10
N LEU A 130 -10.89 -8.40 -14.36
CA LEU A 130 -11.97 -7.53 -13.89
C LEU A 130 -12.44 -6.51 -14.92
N ALA A 131 -11.51 -5.96 -15.71
CA ALA A 131 -11.84 -4.92 -16.69
C ALA A 131 -11.98 -5.49 -18.11
N TYR A 132 -11.12 -6.45 -18.48
CA TYR A 132 -11.08 -7.00 -19.83
C TYR A 132 -11.74 -8.39 -19.97
N GLY A 133 -12.30 -8.93 -18.88
CA GLY A 133 -12.99 -10.23 -18.89
C GLY A 133 -12.11 -11.42 -19.29
N LYS A 134 -10.78 -11.29 -19.25
CA LYS A 134 -9.86 -12.36 -19.60
C LYS A 134 -9.86 -13.42 -18.50
N ARG A 135 -9.69 -14.68 -18.88
CA ARG A 135 -9.57 -15.80 -17.93
C ARG A 135 -8.19 -15.79 -17.27
N GLU A 136 -8.01 -14.88 -16.32
CA GLU A 136 -6.73 -14.63 -15.65
C GLU A 136 -6.85 -14.65 -14.14
N ALA A 137 -5.86 -15.22 -13.47
CA ALA A 137 -5.84 -15.33 -12.01
C ALA A 137 -5.18 -14.10 -11.35
N ALA A 138 -5.77 -13.61 -10.26
CA ALA A 138 -5.19 -12.56 -9.42
C ALA A 138 -4.81 -13.15 -8.04
N ILE A 139 -3.56 -13.59 -7.89
CA ILE A 139 -3.11 -14.30 -6.68
C ILE A 139 -2.43 -13.34 -5.69
N ASP A 140 -3.10 -13.02 -4.59
CA ASP A 140 -2.58 -12.20 -3.50
C ASP A 140 -2.43 -13.00 -2.19
N GLY A 141 -2.16 -12.30 -1.08
CA GLY A 141 -2.06 -12.92 0.25
C GLY A 141 -3.38 -13.54 0.76
N ASN A 142 -4.53 -13.11 0.24
CA ASN A 142 -5.84 -13.69 0.51
C ASN A 142 -6.02 -15.02 -0.22
N VAL A 143 -5.76 -15.05 -1.53
CA VAL A 143 -5.81 -16.28 -2.33
C VAL A 143 -4.83 -17.32 -1.79
N LEU A 144 -3.59 -16.92 -1.47
CA LEU A 144 -2.61 -17.82 -0.88
C LEU A 144 -3.11 -18.48 0.41
N ARG A 145 -3.84 -17.73 1.26
CA ARG A 145 -4.42 -18.23 2.51
C ARG A 145 -5.58 -19.19 2.27
N VAL A 146 -6.52 -18.80 1.41
CA VAL A 146 -7.71 -19.60 1.09
C VAL A 146 -7.29 -20.93 0.48
N TYR A 147 -6.44 -20.92 -0.54
CA TYR A 147 -5.98 -22.14 -1.21
C TYR A 147 -5.13 -23.02 -0.31
N ALA A 148 -4.25 -22.45 0.52
CA ALA A 148 -3.47 -23.27 1.46
C ALA A 148 -4.37 -24.04 2.43
N ARG A 149 -5.45 -23.42 2.91
CA ARG A 149 -6.42 -24.07 3.82
C ARG A 149 -7.31 -25.07 3.10
N LEU A 150 -7.86 -24.72 1.94
CA LEU A 150 -8.71 -25.62 1.17
C LEU A 150 -8.00 -26.92 0.79
N TYR A 151 -6.73 -26.82 0.37
CA TYR A 151 -5.94 -27.92 -0.14
C TYR A 151 -4.90 -28.50 0.84
N GLY A 152 -4.82 -28.02 2.09
CA GLY A 152 -3.87 -28.54 3.08
C GLY A 152 -2.39 -28.32 2.72
N ILE A 153 -2.05 -27.17 2.11
CA ILE A 153 -0.70 -26.90 1.61
C ILE A 153 0.19 -26.39 2.75
N HIS A 154 1.12 -27.25 3.18
CA HIS A 154 2.05 -26.99 4.30
C HIS A 154 3.33 -26.24 3.91
N ASP A 155 3.61 -26.10 2.61
CA ASP A 155 4.73 -25.30 2.15
C ASP A 155 4.58 -23.84 2.60
N ASP A 156 5.72 -23.18 2.82
CA ASP A 156 5.71 -21.73 3.05
C ASP A 156 5.15 -21.02 1.81
N VAL A 157 3.97 -20.43 1.97
CA VAL A 157 3.21 -19.80 0.87
C VAL A 157 3.91 -18.57 0.30
N LEU A 158 4.96 -18.06 0.96
CA LEU A 158 5.78 -16.95 0.48
C LEU A 158 7.03 -17.42 -0.28
N LYS A 159 7.38 -18.71 -0.21
CA LYS A 159 8.51 -19.30 -0.96
C LYS A 159 8.04 -19.84 -2.31
N THR A 160 8.99 -20.03 -3.22
CA THR A 160 8.74 -20.50 -4.59
C THR A 160 7.91 -21.80 -4.64
N SER A 161 8.22 -22.78 -3.77
CA SER A 161 7.48 -24.05 -3.73
C SER A 161 5.99 -23.84 -3.41
N GLY A 162 5.69 -23.13 -2.33
CA GLY A 162 4.30 -22.87 -1.92
C GLY A 162 3.54 -22.03 -2.93
N ARG A 163 4.15 -20.97 -3.47
CA ARG A 163 3.55 -20.16 -4.54
C ARG A 163 3.22 -20.99 -5.77
N ARG A 164 4.12 -21.87 -6.20
CA ARG A 164 3.90 -22.73 -7.37
C ARG A 164 2.73 -23.69 -7.15
N LYS A 165 2.70 -24.41 -6.01
CA LYS A 165 1.60 -25.35 -5.69
C LYS A 165 0.25 -24.65 -5.66
N ILE A 166 0.19 -23.46 -5.07
CA ILE A 166 -1.05 -22.67 -5.04
C ILE A 166 -1.43 -22.20 -6.45
N ALA A 167 -0.49 -21.69 -7.24
CA ALA A 167 -0.76 -21.25 -8.61
C ALA A 167 -1.27 -22.40 -9.50
N GLU A 168 -0.74 -23.62 -9.34
CA GLU A 168 -1.25 -24.82 -10.01
C GLU A 168 -2.71 -25.09 -9.63
N LYS A 169 -3.05 -25.05 -8.34
CA LYS A 169 -4.45 -25.21 -7.88
C LYS A 169 -5.38 -24.11 -8.35
N VAL A 170 -4.92 -22.86 -8.37
CA VAL A 170 -5.68 -21.74 -8.94
C VAL A 170 -5.96 -22.00 -10.42
N LYS A 171 -4.96 -22.41 -11.19
CA LYS A 171 -5.12 -22.72 -12.62
C LYS A 171 -6.11 -23.86 -12.87
N GLU A 172 -6.07 -24.91 -12.05
CA GLU A 172 -7.02 -26.04 -12.11
C GLU A 172 -8.48 -25.61 -11.86
N THR A 173 -8.68 -24.58 -11.04
CA THR A 173 -10.02 -24.18 -10.55
C THR A 173 -10.55 -22.88 -11.13
N LEU A 174 -9.75 -22.14 -11.88
CA LEU A 174 -10.13 -20.85 -12.46
C LEU A 174 -11.30 -21.01 -13.45
N PRO A 175 -12.51 -20.49 -13.17
CA PRO A 175 -13.65 -20.61 -14.06
C PRO A 175 -13.52 -19.67 -15.27
N LEU A 176 -14.47 -19.74 -16.20
CA LEU A 176 -14.55 -18.79 -17.33
C LEU A 176 -14.78 -17.36 -16.85
N TYR A 177 -15.66 -17.17 -15.84
CA TYR A 177 -15.94 -15.90 -15.19
C TYR A 177 -14.85 -15.55 -14.15
N ALA A 178 -13.60 -15.44 -14.61
CA ALA A 178 -12.43 -15.27 -13.74
C ALA A 178 -12.48 -13.98 -12.91
N GLY A 179 -13.05 -12.89 -13.44
CA GLY A 179 -13.19 -11.63 -12.73
C GLY A 179 -14.00 -11.77 -11.44
N ASP A 180 -15.25 -12.25 -11.56
CA ASP A 180 -16.12 -12.49 -10.40
C ASP A 180 -15.50 -13.49 -9.43
N PHE A 181 -14.85 -14.54 -9.94
CA PHE A 181 -14.17 -15.51 -9.09
C PHE A 181 -13.01 -14.92 -8.28
N ASN A 182 -12.17 -14.09 -8.91
CA ASN A 182 -11.07 -13.42 -8.24
C ASN A 182 -11.60 -12.51 -7.13
N GLU A 183 -12.64 -11.72 -7.38
CA GLU A 183 -13.24 -10.89 -6.34
C GLU A 183 -13.98 -11.67 -5.26
N ALA A 184 -14.66 -12.75 -5.64
CA ALA A 184 -15.29 -13.64 -4.68
C ALA A 184 -14.26 -14.18 -3.69
N LEU A 185 -13.07 -14.57 -4.16
CA LEU A 185 -11.95 -14.98 -3.30
C LEU A 185 -11.48 -13.83 -2.39
N MET A 186 -11.37 -12.60 -2.92
CA MET A 186 -10.94 -11.44 -2.13
C MET A 186 -11.95 -11.11 -1.01
N ASP A 187 -13.24 -11.07 -1.32
CA ASP A 187 -14.31 -10.76 -0.37
C ASP A 187 -14.47 -11.91 0.64
N PHE A 188 -14.51 -13.16 0.18
CA PHE A 188 -14.57 -14.34 1.04
C PHE A 188 -13.41 -14.40 2.03
N ALA A 189 -12.19 -14.11 1.57
CA ALA A 189 -11.02 -14.09 2.44
C ALA A 189 -11.05 -12.93 3.45
N SER A 190 -11.76 -11.85 3.13
CA SER A 190 -11.86 -10.64 3.96
C SER A 190 -13.01 -10.71 4.97
N GLU A 191 -14.04 -11.51 4.71
CA GLU A 191 -15.25 -11.61 5.56
C GLU A 191 -15.33 -12.95 6.31
N ILE A 192 -14.89 -14.06 5.69
CA ILE A 192 -15.11 -15.42 6.19
C ILE A 192 -13.80 -16.12 6.54
N CYS A 193 -12.91 -16.31 5.56
CA CYS A 193 -11.63 -17.00 5.74
C CYS A 193 -10.54 -16.04 6.22
N LEU A 194 -10.79 -15.40 7.36
CA LEU A 194 -9.92 -14.40 7.96
C LEU A 194 -8.56 -14.97 8.41
N PRO A 195 -7.50 -14.15 8.54
CA PRO A 195 -6.23 -14.61 9.11
C PRO A 195 -6.35 -15.11 10.55
N LYS A 196 -7.23 -14.48 11.35
CA LYS A 196 -7.55 -14.81 12.73
C LYS A 196 -9.07 -14.67 12.93
N HIS A 197 -9.63 -15.31 13.95
CA HIS A 197 -11.07 -15.26 14.26
C HIS A 197 -11.94 -15.67 13.06
N LEU A 198 -11.64 -16.83 12.48
CA LEU A 198 -12.32 -17.32 11.28
C LEU A 198 -13.79 -17.64 11.54
N ARG A 199 -14.62 -17.43 10.52
CA ARG A 199 -16.06 -17.70 10.59
C ARG A 199 -16.41 -19.03 9.93
N CYS A 200 -15.75 -20.11 10.35
CA CYS A 200 -15.91 -21.43 9.71
C CYS A 200 -17.35 -21.99 9.78
N GLY A 201 -18.13 -21.58 10.79
CA GLY A 201 -19.56 -21.94 10.89
C GLY A 201 -20.42 -21.35 9.75
N GLU A 202 -20.02 -20.20 9.23
CA GLU A 202 -20.68 -19.47 8.13
C GLU A 202 -20.05 -19.77 6.76
N CYS A 203 -18.99 -20.58 6.73
CA CYS A 203 -18.19 -20.79 5.52
C CYS A 203 -18.91 -21.70 4.50
N PRO A 204 -19.22 -21.22 3.28
CA PRO A 204 -19.83 -22.04 2.22
C PRO A 204 -18.93 -23.19 1.77
N LEU A 205 -17.61 -23.08 2.01
CA LEU A 205 -16.61 -24.05 1.57
C LEU A 205 -16.19 -25.02 2.70
N LYS A 206 -16.89 -25.03 3.84
CA LYS A 206 -16.49 -25.82 5.02
C LYS A 206 -16.33 -27.31 4.73
N ALA A 207 -17.20 -27.88 3.88
CA ALA A 207 -17.18 -29.30 3.54
C ALA A 207 -16.01 -29.68 2.62
N ASP A 208 -15.45 -28.71 1.90
CA ASP A 208 -14.36 -28.90 0.94
C ASP A 208 -12.99 -28.52 1.54
N CYS A 209 -12.95 -28.04 2.80
CA CYS A 209 -11.77 -27.48 3.42
C CYS A 209 -10.93 -28.53 4.15
N THR A 210 -9.80 -28.93 3.55
CA THR A 210 -8.86 -29.90 4.13
C THR A 210 -8.36 -29.46 5.51
N ALA A 211 -7.95 -28.20 5.66
CA ALA A 211 -7.45 -27.69 6.93
C ALA A 211 -8.51 -27.73 8.05
N LEU A 212 -9.80 -27.55 7.72
CA LEU A 212 -10.87 -27.69 8.71
C LEU A 212 -11.02 -29.15 9.13
N ALA A 213 -11.05 -30.07 8.17
CA ALA A 213 -11.19 -31.50 8.44
C ALA A 213 -10.03 -32.07 9.27
N GLN A 214 -8.83 -31.48 9.14
CA GLN A 214 -7.60 -31.90 9.83
C GLN A 214 -7.28 -31.09 11.09
N ASN A 215 -8.11 -30.10 11.47
CA ASN A 215 -7.85 -29.18 12.59
C ASN A 215 -6.55 -28.35 12.45
N GLU A 216 -6.22 -27.92 11.23
CA GLU A 216 -4.97 -27.21 10.89
C GLU A 216 -5.20 -25.74 10.49
N ILE A 217 -6.40 -25.20 10.71
CA ILE A 217 -6.76 -23.83 10.32
C ILE A 217 -5.85 -22.76 10.95
N ASP A 218 -5.40 -22.98 12.18
CA ASP A 218 -4.51 -22.08 12.91
C ASP A 218 -3.04 -22.23 12.49
N ILE A 219 -2.70 -23.31 11.79
CA ILE A 219 -1.36 -23.60 11.28
C ILE A 219 -1.22 -23.04 9.85
N LEU A 220 -2.28 -23.15 9.04
CA LEU A 220 -2.27 -22.78 7.65
C LEU A 220 -2.85 -21.38 7.40
N PRO A 221 -2.27 -20.58 6.48
CA PRO A 221 -1.09 -20.87 5.68
C PRO A 221 0.20 -20.78 6.51
N TYR A 222 1.10 -21.74 6.30
CA TYR A 222 2.44 -21.66 6.87
C TYR A 222 3.24 -20.52 6.23
N ARG A 223 3.93 -19.73 7.07
CA ARG A 223 4.81 -18.63 6.67
C ARG A 223 6.02 -18.60 7.59
N THR A 224 7.23 -18.55 7.03
CA THR A 224 8.44 -18.35 7.85
C THR A 224 8.32 -17.00 8.59
N PRO A 225 8.50 -16.96 9.93
CA PRO A 225 8.46 -15.71 10.68
C PRO A 225 9.47 -14.69 10.15
N LYS A 226 9.05 -13.42 10.05
CA LYS A 226 9.93 -12.33 9.63
C LYS A 226 10.96 -12.04 10.73
N LYS A 227 12.17 -11.61 10.31
CA LYS A 227 13.18 -11.08 11.24
C LYS A 227 12.63 -9.86 11.98
N LYS A 228 12.99 -9.70 13.26
CA LYS A 228 12.65 -8.51 14.04
C LYS A 228 13.23 -7.26 13.36
N GLN A 229 12.42 -6.20 13.36
CA GLN A 229 12.79 -4.91 12.78
C GLN A 229 13.89 -4.25 13.61
N LYS A 230 14.80 -3.52 12.94
CA LYS A 230 15.76 -2.65 13.64
C LYS A 230 15.06 -1.39 14.15
N THR A 231 15.40 -0.95 15.36
CA THR A 231 14.87 0.28 15.96
C THR A 231 15.93 1.36 15.92
N TYR A 232 15.52 2.59 15.59
CA TYR A 232 16.36 3.78 15.54
C TYR A 232 15.72 4.89 16.38
N GLU A 233 16.54 5.67 17.08
CA GLU A 233 16.14 6.95 17.66
C GLU A 233 16.26 8.02 16.56
N ALA A 234 15.17 8.71 16.29
CA ALA A 234 15.05 9.68 15.21
C ALA A 234 14.86 11.07 15.82
N ILE A 235 15.91 11.89 15.79
CA ILE A 235 15.88 13.22 16.41
C ILE A 235 15.59 14.24 15.31
N CYS A 236 14.48 14.97 15.46
CA CYS A 236 14.00 15.96 14.51
C CYS A 236 14.24 17.37 15.07
N ALA A 237 14.73 18.28 14.24
CA ALA A 237 14.84 19.69 14.56
C ALA A 237 13.66 20.46 13.98
N VAL A 238 12.93 21.16 14.85
CA VAL A 238 11.91 22.13 14.46
C VAL A 238 12.55 23.51 14.54
N VAL A 239 12.82 24.09 13.39
CA VAL A 239 13.42 25.42 13.25
C VAL A 239 12.37 26.36 12.71
N ILE A 240 12.09 27.43 13.45
CA ILE A 240 11.08 28.44 13.10
C ILE A 240 11.79 29.78 12.90
N LYS A 241 11.50 30.45 11.78
CA LYS A 241 12.00 31.78 11.46
C LYS A 241 10.93 32.55 10.69
N GLN A 242 10.53 33.72 11.22
CA GLN A 242 9.54 34.62 10.58
C GLN A 242 8.24 33.89 10.18
N GLY A 243 7.64 33.14 11.11
CA GLY A 243 6.39 32.40 10.84
C GLY A 243 6.55 31.23 9.85
N LYS A 244 7.77 30.84 9.48
CA LYS A 244 8.05 29.71 8.58
C LYS A 244 8.91 28.65 9.25
N VAL A 245 8.74 27.41 8.82
CA VAL A 245 9.42 26.23 9.33
C VAL A 245 10.39 25.70 8.27
N LEU A 246 11.60 25.34 8.68
CA LEU A 246 12.59 24.73 7.80
C LEU A 246 12.26 23.25 7.54
N PHE A 247 12.16 22.89 6.27
CA PHE A 247 12.09 21.50 5.83
C PHE A 247 13.24 21.18 4.88
N HIS A 248 13.63 19.90 4.88
CA HIS A 248 14.59 19.29 3.99
C HIS A 248 13.85 18.33 3.04
N LYS A 249 14.15 18.39 1.75
CA LYS A 249 13.65 17.42 0.78
C LYS A 249 14.62 16.24 0.73
N ARG A 250 14.09 15.05 0.98
CA ARG A 250 14.88 13.81 0.94
C ARG A 250 15.36 13.54 -0.49
N PRO A 251 16.50 12.84 -0.67
CA PRO A 251 16.99 12.43 -1.99
C PRO A 251 15.92 11.72 -2.84
N ASP A 252 16.11 11.74 -4.16
CA ASP A 252 15.24 11.11 -5.17
C ASP A 252 15.18 9.57 -5.07
N LYS A 253 16.08 8.96 -4.29
CA LYS A 253 16.18 7.52 -4.09
C LYS A 253 16.19 7.14 -2.62
N GLY A 254 15.71 5.94 -2.34
CA GLY A 254 15.72 5.34 -1.01
C GLY A 254 14.44 5.56 -0.21
N MET A 255 14.57 5.49 1.12
CA MET A 255 13.41 5.57 2.02
C MET A 255 12.79 6.97 1.97
N LEU A 256 11.48 7.01 1.72
CA LEU A 256 10.69 8.25 1.65
C LEU A 256 11.29 9.24 0.63
N ALA A 257 11.75 8.72 -0.51
CA ALA A 257 12.36 9.51 -1.57
C ALA A 257 11.53 10.75 -1.94
N SER A 258 12.20 11.87 -2.24
CA SER A 258 11.62 13.18 -2.63
C SER A 258 10.55 13.76 -1.69
N MET A 259 10.36 13.21 -0.48
CA MET A 259 9.42 13.74 0.50
C MET A 259 10.09 14.80 1.36
N TRP A 260 9.29 15.75 1.85
CA TRP A 260 9.76 16.79 2.77
C TRP A 260 9.71 16.32 4.22
N GLU A 261 10.75 16.65 4.98
CA GLU A 261 10.88 16.31 6.40
C GLU A 261 11.51 17.46 7.19
N CYS A 262 11.21 17.55 8.49
CA CYS A 262 12.03 18.38 9.37
C CYS A 262 13.45 17.80 9.41
N PRO A 263 14.51 18.63 9.44
CA PRO A 263 15.88 18.13 9.52
C PRO A 263 16.02 17.09 10.63
N MET A 264 16.59 15.93 10.31
CA MET A 264 16.57 14.77 11.21
C MET A 264 17.84 13.93 11.10
N ILE A 265 18.27 13.39 12.24
CA ILE A 265 19.31 12.35 12.33
C ILE A 265 18.73 11.07 12.92
N LEU A 266 19.12 9.93 12.34
CA LEU A 266 18.86 8.60 12.88
C LEU A 266 20.09 8.10 13.64
N GLY A 267 19.92 7.69 14.89
CA GLY A 267 20.98 7.06 15.66
C GLY A 267 20.49 5.88 16.49
N THR A 268 21.42 5.27 17.24
CA THR A 268 21.15 4.16 18.14
C THR A 268 20.85 4.61 19.58
N SER A 269 21.07 5.89 19.89
CA SER A 269 20.74 6.50 21.18
C SER A 269 20.24 7.93 21.00
N VAL A 270 19.37 8.39 21.90
CA VAL A 270 18.82 9.75 21.88
C VAL A 270 19.93 10.79 21.99
N THR A 271 20.82 10.63 22.97
CA THR A 271 21.90 11.59 23.24
C THR A 271 22.88 11.69 22.07
N GLY A 272 23.26 10.56 21.47
CA GLY A 272 24.16 10.54 20.32
C GLY A 272 23.55 11.22 19.09
N ALA A 273 22.33 10.81 18.71
CA ALA A 273 21.64 11.38 17.56
C ALA A 273 21.34 12.88 17.74
N ARG A 274 21.02 13.33 18.96
CA ARG A 274 20.80 14.75 19.24
C ARG A 274 22.08 15.55 19.06
N ARG A 275 23.20 15.09 19.60
CA ARG A 275 24.50 15.78 19.48
C ARG A 275 24.97 15.85 18.02
N GLU A 276 24.72 14.79 17.26
CA GLU A 276 25.03 14.76 15.83
C GLU A 276 24.18 15.78 15.07
N LEU A 277 22.88 15.88 15.37
CA LEU A 277 22.00 16.88 14.77
C LEU A 277 22.38 18.33 15.16
N GLU A 278 22.75 18.57 16.42
CA GLU A 278 23.27 19.86 16.91
C GLU A 278 24.53 20.27 16.13
N THR A 279 25.47 19.34 15.96
CA THR A 279 26.69 19.55 15.15
C THR A 279 26.34 19.83 13.68
N TYR A 280 25.45 19.03 13.10
CA TYR A 280 25.07 19.12 11.70
C TYR A 280 24.41 20.46 11.35
N LEU A 281 23.52 20.94 12.21
CA LEU A 281 22.84 22.24 12.05
C LEU A 281 23.63 23.42 12.61
N GLN A 282 24.80 23.18 13.22
CA GLN A 282 25.56 24.18 13.99
C GLN A 282 24.68 24.95 14.99
N GLY A 283 23.71 24.27 15.59
CA GLY A 283 22.71 24.86 16.47
C GLY A 283 22.56 24.08 17.77
N LYS A 284 21.56 24.45 18.56
CA LYS A 284 21.30 23.83 19.87
C LYS A 284 19.87 23.33 19.96
N ALA A 285 19.70 22.10 20.42
CA ALA A 285 18.39 21.58 20.78
C ALA A 285 17.93 22.23 22.10
N GLU A 286 16.72 22.75 22.11
CA GLU A 286 16.11 23.38 23.27
C GLU A 286 15.05 22.45 23.88
N GLU A 287 13.79 22.86 23.86
CA GLU A 287 12.67 22.11 24.40
C GLU A 287 12.29 20.92 23.49
N LYS A 288 12.00 19.76 24.10
CA LYS A 288 11.36 18.63 23.40
C LYS A 288 9.87 18.90 23.30
N ILE A 289 9.35 19.08 22.09
CA ILE A 289 7.95 19.44 21.87
C ILE A 289 7.08 18.26 21.42
N TRP A 290 7.69 17.14 21.03
CA TRP A 290 6.94 16.00 20.50
C TRP A 290 7.70 14.68 20.59
N GLU A 291 6.96 13.58 20.72
CA GLU A 291 7.47 12.21 20.66
C GLU A 291 6.46 11.26 20.01
N HIS A 292 6.95 10.35 19.17
CA HIS A 292 6.11 9.37 18.47
C HIS A 292 6.91 8.14 18.06
N THR A 293 6.30 6.96 18.13
CA THR A 293 6.88 5.75 17.52
C THR A 293 6.21 5.47 16.18
N HIS A 294 7.00 5.52 15.11
CA HIS A 294 6.56 5.18 13.76
C HIS A 294 7.10 3.81 13.34
N ILE A 295 6.23 2.92 12.89
CA ILE A 295 6.57 1.54 12.53
C ILE A 295 6.51 1.40 11.01
N PHE A 296 7.65 1.17 10.38
CA PHE A 296 7.75 0.73 8.98
C PHE A 296 7.85 -0.79 8.93
N THR A 297 7.56 -1.40 7.77
CA THR A 297 7.66 -2.86 7.59
C THR A 297 9.04 -3.45 7.89
N HIS A 298 10.12 -2.68 7.75
CA HIS A 298 11.49 -3.17 7.94
C HIS A 298 12.28 -2.47 9.06
N ARG A 299 11.74 -1.41 9.68
CA ARG A 299 12.38 -0.68 10.78
C ARG A 299 11.37 0.09 11.63
N ILE A 300 11.79 0.48 12.82
CA ILE A 300 11.01 1.32 13.75
C ILE A 300 11.78 2.60 14.00
N TRP A 301 11.10 3.75 13.93
CA TRP A 301 11.62 5.05 14.36
C TRP A 301 10.96 5.47 15.67
N ARG A 302 11.76 5.72 16.70
CA ARG A 302 11.35 6.40 17.92
C ARG A 302 11.72 7.87 17.78
N MET A 303 10.74 8.65 17.37
CA MET A 303 10.92 10.03 16.96
C MET A 303 10.78 10.97 18.15
N LYS A 304 11.69 11.94 18.26
CA LYS A 304 11.63 13.03 19.24
C LYS A 304 11.94 14.32 18.50
N ALA A 305 11.06 15.31 18.61
CA ALA A 305 11.26 16.61 17.99
C ALA A 305 11.59 17.66 19.05
N TYR A 306 12.56 18.51 18.73
CA TYR A 306 13.00 19.61 19.60
C TYR A 306 12.91 20.93 18.85
N LEU A 307 12.63 22.02 19.56
CA LEU A 307 12.88 23.35 19.04
C LEU A 307 14.38 23.58 18.89
N PHE A 308 14.77 24.22 17.80
CA PHE A 308 16.16 24.54 17.49
C PHE A 308 16.29 26.03 17.17
N SER A 309 17.31 26.66 17.74
CA SER A 309 17.68 28.05 17.49
C SER A 309 19.11 28.17 17.00
N LYS A 310 19.43 29.34 16.40
CA LYS A 310 20.78 29.72 15.94
C LYS A 310 21.44 28.72 14.99
N ILE A 311 20.66 28.12 14.10
CA ILE A 311 21.15 27.13 13.14
C ILE A 311 21.81 27.78 11.92
N THR A 312 22.73 27.06 11.31
CA THR A 312 23.19 27.26 9.93
C THR A 312 22.52 26.20 9.05
N VAL A 313 21.82 26.64 7.99
CA VAL A 313 21.18 25.71 7.04
C VAL A 313 22.27 24.92 6.31
N PRO A 314 22.29 23.57 6.40
CA PRO A 314 23.31 22.75 5.73
C PRO A 314 23.16 22.79 4.20
N PRO A 315 24.20 22.34 3.45
CA PRO A 315 24.06 22.07 2.02
C PRO A 315 22.99 21.00 1.76
N GLY A 316 22.15 21.23 0.74
CA GLY A 316 21.08 20.31 0.33
C GLY A 316 19.84 21.06 -0.12
N GLU A 317 18.77 20.31 -0.40
CA GLU A 317 17.47 20.88 -0.76
C GLU A 317 16.68 21.26 0.49
N TYR A 318 16.83 22.49 0.94
CA TYR A 318 16.12 23.06 2.09
C TYR A 318 15.21 24.20 1.66
N ALA A 319 14.04 24.31 2.29
CA ALA A 319 13.11 25.42 2.05
C ALA A 319 12.33 25.76 3.32
N TRP A 320 11.89 27.02 3.39
CA TRP A 320 11.08 27.56 4.48
C TRP A 320 9.62 27.61 4.05
N PHE A 321 8.76 26.97 4.82
CA PHE A 321 7.33 26.91 4.54
C PHE A 321 6.53 27.45 5.73
N SER A 322 5.58 28.33 5.45
CA SER A 322 4.49 28.65 6.36
C SER A 322 3.57 27.44 6.55
N PRO A 323 2.73 27.43 7.60
CA PRO A 323 1.72 26.40 7.82
C PRO A 323 0.85 26.11 6.59
N GLU A 324 0.42 27.15 5.90
CA GLU A 324 -0.43 27.00 4.72
C GLU A 324 0.33 26.48 3.49
N GLU A 325 1.64 26.71 3.40
CA GLU A 325 2.48 26.19 2.32
C GLU A 325 2.82 24.71 2.54
N TYR A 326 3.29 24.30 3.72
CA TYR A 326 3.68 22.89 3.91
C TYR A 326 2.50 21.93 3.99
N LYS A 327 1.27 22.41 4.22
CA LYS A 327 0.05 21.60 4.07
C LYS A 327 -0.15 21.11 2.64
N LYS A 328 0.47 21.75 1.64
CA LYS A 328 0.33 21.47 0.21
C LYS A 328 1.50 20.69 -0.40
N ILE A 329 2.55 20.41 0.37
CA ILE A 329 3.73 19.67 -0.11
C ILE A 329 3.70 18.22 0.43
N PRO A 330 4.31 17.25 -0.28
CA PRO A 330 4.33 15.86 0.16
C PRO A 330 5.25 15.66 1.37
N LEU A 331 4.69 15.74 2.57
CA LEU A 331 5.41 15.49 3.82
C LEU A 331 5.63 13.99 4.04
N ALA A 332 6.84 13.61 4.44
CA ALA A 332 7.14 12.28 4.93
C ALA A 332 6.12 11.87 6.00
N GLY A 333 5.54 10.67 5.88
CA GLY A 333 4.38 10.24 6.70
C GLY A 333 4.44 10.59 8.19
N PRO A 334 5.52 10.25 8.93
CA PRO A 334 5.64 10.67 10.33
C PRO A 334 5.82 12.20 10.54
N HIS A 335 6.46 12.90 9.61
CA HIS A 335 6.65 14.35 9.67
C HIS A 335 5.35 15.11 9.39
N GLY A 336 4.40 14.54 8.65
CA GLY A 336 3.04 15.09 8.57
C GLY A 336 2.35 15.16 9.93
N LYS A 337 2.55 14.16 10.80
CA LYS A 337 2.05 14.19 12.19
C LYS A 337 2.76 15.23 13.04
N LEU A 338 4.08 15.39 12.84
CA LEU A 338 4.86 16.41 13.53
C LEU A 338 4.43 17.81 13.08
N ALA A 339 4.19 18.04 11.78
CA ALA A 339 3.76 19.32 11.24
C ALA A 339 2.48 19.86 11.90
N ALA A 340 1.48 18.99 12.13
CA ALA A 340 0.26 19.35 12.87
C ALA A 340 0.50 19.81 14.33
N VAL A 341 1.64 19.43 14.93
CA VAL A 341 2.05 19.91 16.26
C VAL A 341 2.82 21.22 16.17
N ILE A 342 3.64 21.38 15.12
CA ILE A 342 4.45 22.59 14.89
C ILE A 342 3.57 23.84 14.71
N GLU A 343 2.36 23.71 14.14
CA GLU A 343 1.42 24.83 13.97
C GLU A 343 1.20 25.67 15.25
N LYS A 344 1.30 25.05 16.44
CA LYS A 344 1.12 25.73 17.72
C LYS A 344 2.29 26.65 18.12
N TYR A 345 3.42 26.52 17.44
CA TYR A 345 4.68 27.23 17.71
C TYR A 345 4.99 28.27 16.64
N VAL A 346 4.19 28.33 15.58
CA VAL A 346 4.34 29.29 14.49
C VAL A 346 3.31 30.40 14.73
N GLU A 347 3.76 31.49 15.34
CA GLU A 347 2.98 32.72 15.54
C GLU A 347 2.70 33.48 14.24
#